data_AF-A0A484ZJT8-F1
#
_entry.id   AF-A0A484ZJT8-F1
#
_cell.length_a   1.000
_cell.length_b   1.000
_cell.length_c   1.000
_cell.angle_alpha   90.00
_cell.angle_beta   90.00
_cell.angle_gamma   90.00
#
_symmetry.space_group_name_H-M   'P 1'
#
loop_
_entity.id
_entity.type
_entity.pdbx_description
1 polymer ?
#
loop_
_entity_poly.entity_id
_entity_poly.type
_entity_poly.pdbx_seq_one_letter_code
_entity_poly.pdbx_strand_id
1 'polypeptide(L)'
;MKFSNTVVSKSATSLVFSIALAIKNHNPNPCVVLEFPCNQLIYEIFNSFNFDIKLVPVDSNGLMVDQLPNEPVDCIYVTPSYQFPTGGILNQERRAYLTEWCLKNDAWLIER
;
A
#
# COMPACT_ATOMS: atom_id res chain seq x y z
N MET A 1 17.63 8.61 12.92
CA MET A 1 16.97 9.85 12.43
C MET A 1 15.56 9.48 12.00
N LYS A 2 14.52 10.00 12.65
CA LYS A 2 13.13 9.86 12.17
C LYS A 2 12.84 11.07 11.27
N PHE A 3 12.83 10.89 9.96
CA PHE A 3 12.23 11.85 9.06
C PHE A 3 10.75 11.50 8.97
N SER A 4 9.88 12.21 9.71
CA SER A 4 8.44 12.13 9.47
C SER A 4 8.07 13.17 8.43
N ASN A 5 8.19 12.80 7.15
CA ASN A 5 7.64 13.60 6.07
C ASN A 5 6.14 13.28 5.99
N THR A 6 5.34 14.02 6.76
CA THR A 6 3.88 13.89 6.76
C THR A 6 3.30 14.69 5.59
N VAL A 7 2.55 14.02 4.71
CA VAL A 7 1.83 14.66 3.61
C VAL A 7 0.34 14.70 3.95
N VAL A 8 -0.29 15.87 3.84
CA VAL A 8 -1.73 16.07 4.08
C VAL A 8 -2.42 16.35 2.75
N SER A 9 -3.58 15.74 2.52
CA SER A 9 -4.40 15.97 1.34
C SER A 9 -5.86 16.23 1.70
N LYS A 10 -6.67 16.63 0.72
CA LYS A 10 -8.12 16.83 0.89
C LYS A 10 -8.89 15.54 1.19
N SER A 11 -8.42 14.40 0.70
CA SER A 11 -9.05 13.09 0.91
C SER A 11 -8.05 11.96 0.66
N ALA A 12 -8.24 10.80 1.30
CA ALA A 12 -7.41 9.62 1.04
C ALA A 12 -7.35 9.28 -0.46
N THR A 13 -8.47 9.38 -1.17
CA THR A 13 -8.57 9.17 -2.62
C THR A 13 -7.67 10.12 -3.41
N SER A 14 -7.72 11.42 -3.10
CA SER A 14 -6.89 12.42 -3.79
C SER A 14 -5.40 12.24 -3.51
N LEU A 15 -5.02 11.82 -2.29
CA LEU A 15 -3.63 11.51 -1.97
C LEU A 15 -3.13 10.31 -2.78
N VAL A 16 -3.88 9.21 -2.77
CA VAL A 16 -3.52 7.98 -3.48
C VAL A 16 -3.41 8.25 -4.98
N PHE A 17 -4.33 9.04 -5.56
CA PHE A 17 -4.24 9.46 -6.95
C PHE A 17 -2.96 10.23 -7.25
N SER A 18 -2.60 11.23 -6.42
CA SER A 18 -1.37 12.01 -6.60
C SER A 18 -0.11 11.15 -6.47
N ILE A 19 -0.09 10.21 -5.53
CA ILE A 19 1.03 9.27 -5.35
C ILE A 19 1.14 8.33 -6.56
N ALA A 20 0.02 7.76 -7.03
CA ALA A 20 0.00 6.91 -8.21
C ALA A 20 0.52 7.64 -9.45
N LEU A 21 0.11 8.90 -9.65
CA LEU A 21 0.63 9.75 -10.73
C LEU A 21 2.14 10.00 -10.60
N ALA A 22 2.61 10.32 -9.39
CA ALA A 22 4.03 10.56 -9.14
C ALA A 22 4.88 9.33 -9.44
N ILE A 23 4.48 8.15 -8.93
CA ILE A 23 5.17 6.88 -9.19
C ILE A 23 5.18 6.57 -10.68
N LYS A 24 4.04 6.71 -11.38
CA LYS A 24 3.93 6.43 -12.83
C LYS A 24 4.85 7.32 -13.68
N ASN A 25 5.07 8.56 -13.26
CA ASN A 25 6.00 9.47 -13.94
C ASN A 25 7.48 9.05 -13.78
N HIS A 26 7.82 8.33 -12.72
CA HIS A 26 9.17 7.82 -12.47
C HIS A 26 9.38 6.41 -13.02
N ASN A 27 8.37 5.55 -12.94
CA ASN A 27 8.39 4.19 -13.42
C ASN A 27 7.22 3.95 -14.39
N PRO A 28 7.47 3.71 -15.70
CA PRO A 28 6.39 3.51 -16.68
C PRO A 28 5.63 2.19 -16.48
N ASN A 29 6.21 1.21 -15.78
CA ASN A 29 5.60 -0.09 -15.47
C ASN A 29 5.60 -0.33 -13.95
N PRO A 30 4.86 0.48 -13.17
CA PRO A 30 4.92 0.42 -11.73
C PRO A 30 4.09 -0.75 -11.18
N CYS A 31 4.47 -1.24 -10.01
CA CYS A 31 3.81 -2.31 -9.28
C CYS A 31 3.32 -1.82 -7.92
N VAL A 32 2.10 -2.20 -7.55
CA VAL A 32 1.49 -1.91 -6.24
C VAL A 32 1.00 -3.18 -5.58
N VAL A 33 1.23 -3.29 -4.26
CA VAL A 33 0.56 -4.28 -3.41
C VAL A 33 -0.66 -3.65 -2.76
N LEU A 34 -1.81 -4.30 -2.92
CA LEU A 34 -3.06 -3.95 -2.23
C LEU A 34 -3.53 -5.13 -1.36
N GLU A 35 -4.25 -4.81 -0.29
CA GLU A 35 -4.96 -5.80 0.52
C GLU A 35 -6.00 -6.59 -0.32
N PHE A 36 -6.30 -7.82 0.09
CA PHE A 36 -7.40 -8.59 -0.46
C PHE A 36 -8.27 -9.16 0.67
N PRO A 37 -9.56 -8.78 0.73
CA PRO A 37 -10.26 -7.80 -0.12
C PRO A 37 -9.75 -6.35 0.04
N CYS A 38 -9.71 -5.56 -1.04
CA CYS A 38 -9.37 -4.11 -0.99
C CYS A 38 -10.59 -3.21 -1.16
N ASN A 39 -10.41 -1.93 -0.81
CA ASN A 39 -11.33 -0.88 -1.21
C ASN A 39 -11.35 -0.73 -2.74
N GLN A 40 -12.53 -0.92 -3.34
CA GLN A 40 -12.72 -0.90 -4.80
C GLN A 40 -12.23 0.40 -5.46
N LEU A 41 -12.42 1.56 -4.84
CA LEU A 41 -11.95 2.83 -5.41
C LEU A 41 -10.43 2.91 -5.45
N ILE A 42 -9.75 2.34 -4.45
CA ILE A 42 -8.28 2.31 -4.42
C ILE A 42 -7.75 1.40 -5.54
N TYR A 43 -8.37 0.23 -5.72
CA TYR A 43 -8.06 -0.67 -6.82
C TYR A 43 -8.22 0.03 -8.18
N GLU A 44 -9.36 0.70 -8.39
CA GLU A 44 -9.68 1.41 -9.63
C GLU A 44 -8.69 2.53 -9.96
N ILE A 45 -8.22 3.28 -8.95
CA ILE A 45 -7.19 4.32 -9.14
C ILE A 45 -5.93 3.70 -9.72
N PHE A 46 -5.33 2.70 -9.06
CA PHE A 46 -4.09 2.09 -9.55
C PHE A 46 -4.27 1.39 -10.89
N ASN A 47 -5.41 0.72 -11.10
CA ASN A 47 -5.72 0.06 -12.36
C ASN A 47 -5.84 1.07 -13.52
N SER A 48 -6.42 2.25 -13.27
CA SER A 48 -6.54 3.32 -14.27
C SER A 48 -5.18 3.91 -14.71
N PHE A 49 -4.15 3.78 -13.86
CA PHE A 49 -2.77 4.16 -14.18
C PHE A 49 -1.93 3.01 -14.75
N ASN A 50 -2.54 1.84 -15.02
CA ASN A 50 -1.86 0.64 -15.50
C ASN A 50 -0.69 0.24 -14.58
N PHE A 51 -0.94 0.19 -13.28
CA PHE A 51 -0.03 -0.50 -12.35
C PHE A 51 -0.21 -2.01 -12.50
N ASP A 52 0.86 -2.78 -12.30
CA ASP A 52 0.76 -4.20 -11.98
C ASP A 52 0.28 -4.32 -10.53
N ILE A 53 -0.92 -4.87 -10.32
CA ILE A 53 -1.57 -4.92 -9.01
C ILE A 53 -1.43 -6.32 -8.42
N LYS A 54 -0.73 -6.40 -7.28
CA LYS A 54 -0.60 -7.64 -6.49
C LYS A 54 -1.55 -7.57 -5.31
N LEU A 55 -2.53 -8.48 -5.31
CA LEU A 55 -3.50 -8.62 -4.23
C LEU A 55 -2.95 -9.59 -3.18
N VAL A 56 -2.75 -9.10 -1.95
CA VAL A 56 -2.24 -9.90 -0.83
C VAL A 56 -3.34 -10.10 0.20
N PRO A 57 -3.68 -11.36 0.57
CA PRO A 57 -4.72 -11.64 1.55
C PRO A 57 -4.50 -10.92 2.89
N VAL A 58 -5.61 -10.55 3.53
CA VAL A 58 -5.61 -10.09 4.93
C VAL A 58 -6.20 -11.17 5.83
N ASP A 59 -5.65 -11.29 7.04
CA ASP A 59 -6.22 -12.08 8.12
C ASP A 59 -6.59 -11.18 9.32
N SER A 60 -6.88 -11.76 10.48
CA SER A 60 -7.22 -11.01 11.69
C SER A 60 -6.14 -10.01 12.15
N ASN A 61 -4.89 -10.22 11.75
CA ASN A 61 -3.73 -9.38 12.03
C ASN A 61 -3.36 -8.46 10.85
N GLY A 62 -4.27 -8.25 9.88
CA GLY A 62 -4.07 -7.41 8.71
C GLY A 62 -3.39 -8.15 7.55
N LEU A 63 -2.69 -7.42 6.68
CA LEU A 63 -2.00 -7.96 5.50
C LEU A 63 -1.01 -9.07 5.85
N MET A 64 -1.08 -10.20 5.16
CA MET A 64 -0.19 -11.36 5.33
C MET A 64 1.18 -11.10 4.69
N VAL A 65 2.14 -10.63 5.51
CA VAL A 65 3.47 -10.17 5.05
C VAL A 65 4.34 -11.27 4.42
N ASP A 66 4.07 -12.52 4.73
CA ASP A 66 4.69 -13.72 4.15
C ASP A 66 4.25 -13.99 2.70
N GLN A 67 3.16 -13.35 2.27
CA GLN A 67 2.65 -13.44 0.90
C GLN A 67 3.02 -12.23 0.02
N LEU A 68 3.94 -11.37 0.49
CA LEU A 68 4.49 -10.30 -0.34
C LEU A 68 5.23 -10.89 -1.55
N PRO A 69 5.14 -10.26 -2.73
CA PRO A 69 5.79 -10.77 -3.92
C PRO A 69 7.32 -10.62 -3.83
N ASN A 70 8.02 -11.44 -4.61
CA ASN A 70 9.48 -11.35 -4.76
C ASN A 70 9.90 -10.37 -5.87
N GLU A 71 8.96 -9.87 -6.66
CA GLU A 71 9.20 -8.89 -7.72
C GLU A 71 9.29 -7.47 -7.16
N PRO A 72 9.92 -6.51 -7.87
CA PRO A 72 9.98 -5.12 -7.43
C PRO A 72 8.58 -4.51 -7.24
N VAL A 73 8.38 -3.79 -6.14
CA VAL A 73 7.12 -3.10 -5.80
C VAL A 73 7.43 -1.64 -5.54
N ASP A 74 6.68 -0.72 -6.13
CA ASP A 74 6.86 0.72 -5.93
C ASP A 74 6.07 1.23 -4.70
N CYS A 75 4.94 0.61 -4.39
CA CYS A 75 4.17 0.95 -3.19
C CYS A 75 3.32 -0.19 -2.63
N ILE A 76 3.05 -0.12 -1.32
CA ILE A 76 2.11 -0.97 -0.59
C ILE A 76 1.05 -0.06 0.04
N TYR A 77 -0.23 -0.37 -0.20
CA TYR A 77 -1.35 0.31 0.46
C TYR A 77 -1.99 -0.59 1.52
N VAL A 78 -2.08 -0.10 2.75
CA VAL A 78 -2.68 -0.84 3.88
C VAL A 78 -3.69 0.00 4.65
N THR A 79 -4.64 -0.69 5.28
CA THR A 79 -5.64 -0.12 6.19
C THR A 79 -5.35 -0.61 7.61
N PRO A 80 -4.49 0.07 8.38
CA PRO A 80 -3.95 -0.49 9.62
C PRO A 80 -5.00 -0.66 10.73
N SER A 81 -6.08 0.14 10.71
CA SER A 81 -7.14 0.09 11.71
C SER A 81 -8.45 -0.31 11.08
N TYR A 82 -9.07 -1.38 11.59
CA TYR A 82 -10.41 -1.85 11.20
C TYR A 82 -10.59 -1.95 9.69
N GLN A 83 -9.79 -2.83 9.09
CA GLN A 83 -9.86 -3.13 7.66
C GLN A 83 -11.30 -3.51 7.29
N PHE A 84 -11.90 -2.82 6.32
CA PHE A 84 -13.21 -3.20 5.81
C PHE A 84 -13.05 -4.07 4.56
N PRO A 85 -13.77 -5.18 4.40
CA PRO A 85 -14.85 -5.72 5.24
C PRO A 85 -14.43 -6.70 6.36
N THR A 86 -13.14 -7.05 6.49
CA THR A 86 -12.73 -8.19 7.35
C THR A 86 -12.70 -7.89 8.84
N GLY A 87 -12.65 -6.63 9.23
CA GLY A 87 -12.46 -6.15 10.60
C GLY A 87 -11.04 -6.31 11.14
N GLY A 88 -10.09 -6.83 10.33
CA GLY A 88 -8.71 -7.07 10.74
C GLY A 88 -7.98 -5.79 11.14
N ILE A 89 -7.04 -5.92 12.08
CA ILE A 89 -6.18 -4.82 12.53
C ILE A 89 -4.74 -5.21 12.21
N LEU A 90 -4.03 -4.35 11.48
CA LEU A 90 -2.62 -4.56 11.21
C LEU A 90 -1.84 -4.42 12.53
N ASN A 91 -1.36 -5.55 13.04
CA ASN A 91 -0.67 -5.55 14.33
C ASN A 91 0.69 -4.85 14.23
N GLN A 92 1.25 -4.49 15.39
CA GLN A 92 2.50 -3.73 15.46
C GLN A 92 3.68 -4.46 14.80
N GLU A 93 3.73 -5.79 14.90
CA GLU A 93 4.78 -6.62 14.33
C GLU A 93 4.78 -6.55 12.80
N ARG A 94 3.63 -6.77 12.15
CA ARG A 94 3.50 -6.68 10.70
C ARG A 94 3.69 -5.26 10.18
N ARG A 95 3.25 -4.25 10.93
CA ARG A 95 3.50 -2.86 10.58
C ARG A 95 4.98 -2.50 10.62
N ALA A 96 5.71 -2.98 11.63
CA ALA A 96 7.16 -2.83 11.69
C ALA A 96 7.85 -3.55 10.53
N TYR A 97 7.44 -4.80 10.26
CA TYR A 97 7.94 -5.58 9.12
C TYR A 97 7.72 -4.84 7.80
N LEU A 98 6.52 -4.34 7.53
CA LEU A 98 6.20 -3.61 6.29
C LEU A 98 7.02 -2.32 6.16
N THR A 99 7.26 -1.62 7.27
CA THR A 99 8.12 -0.43 7.28
C THR A 99 9.55 -0.78 6.88
N GLU A 100 10.12 -1.82 7.49
CA GLU A 100 11.48 -2.29 7.15
C GLU A 100 11.56 -2.84 5.73
N TRP A 101 10.54 -3.56 5.29
CA TRP A 101 10.44 -4.11 3.94
C TRP A 101 10.41 -2.98 2.90
N CYS A 102 9.57 -1.95 3.09
CA CYS A 102 9.50 -0.82 2.18
C CYS A 102 10.82 -0.03 2.13
N LEU A 103 11.46 0.20 3.28
CA LEU A 103 12.78 0.85 3.33
C LEU A 103 13.86 0.06 2.59
N LYS A 104 13.84 -1.27 2.71
CA LYS A 104 14.81 -2.15 2.04
C LYS A 104 14.61 -2.20 0.52
N ASN A 105 13.37 -2.10 0.05
CA ASN A 105 13.01 -2.24 -1.35
C ASN A 105 12.81 -0.90 -2.07
N ASP A 106 13.09 0.24 -1.42
CA ASP A 106 12.82 1.60 -1.93
C ASP A 106 11.34 1.78 -2.37
N ALA A 107 10.44 1.20 -1.59
CA ALA A 107 9.00 1.23 -1.84
C ALA A 107 8.29 2.17 -0.85
N TRP A 108 7.14 2.69 -1.25
CA TRP A 108 6.31 3.55 -0.40
C TRP A 108 5.33 2.71 0.41
N LEU A 109 5.27 2.92 1.73
CA LEU A 109 4.17 2.43 2.56
C LEU A 109 3.10 3.52 2.69
N ILE A 110 1.89 3.26 2.18
CA ILE A 110 0.76 4.18 2.23
C ILE A 110 -0.24 3.63 3.26
N GLU A 111 -0.42 4.36 4.35
CA GLU A 111 -1.39 4.03 5.40
C GLU A 111 -2.59 4.98 5.33
N ARG A 112 -3.80 4.43 5.44
CA ARG A 112 -5.04 5.21 5.59
C ARG A 112 -5.48 5.33 7.03
#